data_AF-A0A424J9X6-F1
#
_entry.id   AF-A0A424J9X6-F1
#
_cell.length_a   1.000
_cell.length_b   1.000
_cell.length_c   1.000
_cell.angle_alpha   90.00
_cell.angle_beta   90.00
_cell.angle_gamma   90.00
#
_symmetry.space_group_name_H-M   'P 1'
#
loop_
_entity.id
_entity.type
_entity.pdbx_description
1 polymer ?
#
loop_
_entity_poly.entity_id
_entity_poly.type
_entity_poly.pdbx_seq_one_letter_code
_entity_poly.pdbx_strand_id
1 'polypeptide(L)'
;ETDLFNAGIRPAINAGLSVSRVGGAAQCPLIKKLGGGIRLALAQYRELAAFSQFASDLDDATRKQLERGERATELMKQKQYSTMSVAEMAVSLFAVNEGYLDDVDAKQVVEFEQAMQSHMKSQHSDLMDEMNRDQAYSDDVAGKLHEALKDFKANGSW
;
A
#
# COMPACT_ATOMS: atom_id res chain seq x y z
N GLU A 1 -17.09 2.75 8.08
CA GLU A 1 -17.87 3.95 8.47
C GLU A 1 -18.63 4.49 7.28
N THR A 2 -19.83 5.05 7.52
CA THR A 2 -20.69 5.59 6.46
C THR A 2 -20.01 6.73 5.69
N ASP A 3 -19.26 7.60 6.38
CA ASP A 3 -18.59 8.73 5.74
C ASP A 3 -17.50 8.29 4.75
N LEU A 4 -16.68 7.31 5.14
CA LEU A 4 -15.68 6.72 4.24
C LEU A 4 -16.32 6.06 3.01
N PHE A 5 -17.43 5.36 3.22
CA PHE A 5 -18.17 4.72 2.13
C PHE A 5 -18.73 5.75 1.15
N ASN A 6 -19.26 6.86 1.66
CA ASN A 6 -19.78 7.98 0.87
C ASN A 6 -18.66 8.74 0.14
N ALA A 7 -17.46 8.80 0.72
CA ALA A 7 -16.26 9.36 0.10
C ALA A 7 -15.60 8.41 -0.93
N GLY A 8 -16.22 7.27 -1.23
CA GLY A 8 -15.72 6.32 -2.24
C GLY A 8 -14.59 5.39 -1.77
N ILE A 9 -14.28 5.37 -0.47
CA ILE A 9 -13.32 4.42 0.11
C ILE A 9 -14.04 3.10 0.34
N ARG A 10 -13.65 2.08 -0.44
CA ARG A 10 -14.26 0.75 -0.42
C ARG A 10 -13.15 -0.31 -0.50
N PRO A 11 -12.99 -1.18 0.50
CA PRO A 11 -13.81 -1.33 1.71
C PRO A 11 -13.65 -0.17 2.71
N ALA A 12 -14.75 0.22 3.36
CA ALA A 12 -14.83 1.40 4.22
C ALA A 12 -14.32 1.15 5.66
N ILE A 13 -13.07 0.67 5.78
CA ILE A 13 -12.44 0.30 7.06
C ILE A 13 -11.83 1.54 7.74
N ASN A 14 -12.11 1.72 9.03
CA ASN A 14 -11.43 2.72 9.85
C ASN A 14 -10.19 2.13 10.52
N ALA A 15 -8.99 2.47 10.03
CA ALA A 15 -7.73 1.94 10.55
C ALA A 15 -7.40 2.34 12.00
N GLY A 16 -7.93 3.47 12.49
CA GLY A 16 -7.71 3.94 13.87
C GLY A 16 -8.59 3.21 14.90
N LEU A 17 -9.84 2.90 14.52
CA LEU A 17 -10.80 2.21 15.40
C LEU A 17 -10.77 0.69 15.27
N SER A 18 -10.37 0.17 14.11
CA SER A 18 -10.40 -1.27 13.84
C SER A 18 -9.14 -1.93 14.41
N VAL A 19 -9.33 -2.92 15.28
CA VAL A 19 -8.24 -3.67 15.91
C VAL A 19 -8.47 -5.17 15.84
N SER A 20 -7.39 -5.93 15.64
CA SER A 20 -7.37 -7.37 15.84
C SER A 20 -6.79 -7.68 17.22
N ARG A 21 -7.51 -8.49 18.01
CA ARG A 21 -7.05 -8.94 19.34
C ARG A 21 -5.89 -9.95 19.26
N VAL A 22 -5.77 -10.67 18.15
CA VAL A 22 -4.65 -11.60 17.90
C VAL A 22 -3.45 -10.86 17.29
N GLY A 23 -3.72 -9.78 16.55
CA GLY A 23 -2.69 -8.93 15.96
C GLY A 23 -1.79 -9.66 14.96
N GLY A 24 -0.52 -9.28 14.92
CA GLY A 24 0.46 -9.83 13.98
C GLY A 24 0.88 -11.27 14.24
N ALA A 25 0.36 -11.93 15.28
CA ALA A 25 0.59 -13.37 15.49
C ALA A 25 -0.18 -14.24 14.48
N ALA A 26 -1.27 -13.73 13.90
CA ALA A 26 -2.06 -14.42 12.89
C ALA A 26 -1.61 -14.14 11.44
N GLN A 27 -0.58 -13.31 11.26
CA GLN A 27 -0.11 -12.90 9.94
C GLN A 27 1.10 -13.73 9.52
N CYS A 28 1.20 -14.05 8.24
CA CYS A 28 2.44 -14.61 7.69
C CYS A 28 3.58 -13.57 7.79
N PRO A 29 4.85 -14.01 7.90
CA PRO A 29 5.98 -13.10 8.11
C PRO A 29 6.08 -11.97 7.08
N LEU A 30 5.81 -12.27 5.80
CA LEU A 30 5.82 -11.30 4.70
C LEU A 30 4.83 -10.15 4.93
N ILE A 31 3.55 -10.47 5.15
CA ILE A 31 2.51 -9.44 5.37
C ILE A 31 2.70 -8.75 6.72
N LYS A 32 3.18 -9.46 7.74
CA LYS A 32 3.46 -8.87 9.05
C LYS A 32 4.51 -7.76 8.95
N LYS A 33 5.58 -8.00 8.20
CA LYS A 33 6.66 -7.02 8.00
C LYS A 33 6.15 -5.79 7.26
N LEU A 34 5.42 -5.99 6.16
CA LEU A 34 4.99 -4.92 5.27
C LEU A 34 3.76 -4.15 5.78
N GLY A 35 2.82 -4.84 6.43
CA GLY A 35 1.58 -4.24 6.93
C GLY A 35 1.78 -3.30 8.13
N GLY A 36 2.88 -3.44 8.88
CA GLY A 36 3.18 -2.58 10.03
C GLY A 36 3.34 -1.11 9.66
N GLY A 37 4.09 -0.82 8.58
CA GLY A 37 4.30 0.55 8.08
C GLY A 37 3.02 1.21 7.61
N ILE A 38 2.18 0.47 6.89
CA ILE A 38 0.91 0.96 6.34
C ILE A 38 -0.07 1.34 7.44
N ARG A 39 -0.19 0.52 8.50
CA ARG A 39 -1.07 0.86 9.62
C ARG A 39 -0.67 2.19 10.28
N LEU A 40 0.63 2.41 10.46
CA LEU A 40 1.14 3.64 11.05
C LEU A 40 0.85 4.84 10.14
N ALA A 41 1.11 4.72 8.84
CA ALA A 41 0.85 5.77 7.86
C ALA A 41 -0.64 6.15 7.80
N LEU A 42 -1.55 5.16 7.74
CA LEU A 42 -3.00 5.40 7.70
C LEU A 42 -3.54 6.04 8.98
N ALA A 43 -2.99 5.67 10.15
CA ALA A 43 -3.37 6.27 11.42
C ALA A 43 -2.92 7.73 11.51
N GLN A 44 -1.65 7.99 11.16
CA GLN A 44 -1.09 9.34 11.17
C GLN A 44 -1.76 10.26 10.15
N TYR A 45 -2.09 9.73 8.96
CA TYR A 45 -2.82 10.47 7.94
C TYR A 45 -4.16 11.00 8.43
N ARG A 46 -4.95 10.18 9.14
CA ARG A 46 -6.26 10.62 9.64
C ARG A 46 -6.14 11.74 10.66
N GLU A 47 -5.19 11.63 11.58
CA GLU A 47 -4.92 12.67 12.57
C GLU A 47 -4.50 13.96 11.86
N LEU A 48 -3.47 13.89 11.01
CA LEU A 48 -2.92 15.06 10.31
C LEU A 48 -3.91 15.68 9.31
N ALA A 49 -4.73 14.89 8.63
CA ALA A 49 -5.70 15.39 7.66
C ALA A 49 -6.71 16.34 8.32
N ALA A 50 -7.17 16.02 9.54
CA ALA A 50 -8.05 16.90 10.30
C ALA A 50 -7.37 18.22 10.70
N PHE A 51 -6.07 18.18 11.06
CA PHE A 51 -5.30 19.39 11.42
C PHE A 51 -4.91 20.24 10.20
N SER A 52 -4.58 19.60 9.07
CA SER A 52 -4.14 20.27 7.85
C SER A 52 -5.20 21.18 7.22
N GLN A 53 -6.49 20.92 7.50
CA GLN A 53 -7.59 21.79 7.05
C GLN A 53 -7.55 23.19 7.66
N PHE A 54 -6.81 23.38 8.76
CA PHE A 54 -6.72 24.65 9.48
C PHE A 54 -5.32 25.27 9.47
N ALA A 55 -4.31 24.57 8.93
CA ALA A 55 -2.93 25.03 8.91
C ALA A 55 -2.56 25.55 7.51
N SER A 56 -2.15 26.81 7.41
CA SER A 56 -1.73 27.43 6.15
C SER A 56 -0.31 27.05 5.74
N ASP A 57 0.57 26.78 6.72
CA ASP A 57 1.95 26.37 6.50
C ASP A 57 2.21 25.03 7.19
N LEU A 58 2.40 24.00 6.37
CA LEU A 58 2.93 22.71 6.80
C LEU A 58 4.38 22.62 6.36
N ASP A 59 5.25 22.17 7.27
CA ASP A 59 6.63 21.84 6.92
C ASP A 59 6.68 20.67 5.92
N ASP A 60 7.78 20.57 5.19
CA ASP A 60 7.94 19.58 4.12
C ASP A 60 7.81 18.12 4.59
N ALA A 61 8.18 17.81 5.84
CA ALA A 61 8.07 16.46 6.36
C ALA A 61 6.61 16.10 6.62
N THR A 62 5.84 17.02 7.23
CA THR A 62 4.40 16.86 7.44
C THR A 62 3.65 16.75 6.11
N ARG A 63 4.02 17.56 5.11
CA ARG A 63 3.46 17.47 3.76
C ARG A 63 3.67 16.09 3.14
N LYS A 64 4.91 15.59 3.11
CA LYS A 64 5.24 14.26 2.56
C LYS A 64 4.48 13.15 3.28
N GLN A 65 4.34 13.26 4.59
CA GLN A 65 3.61 12.28 5.38
C GLN A 65 2.12 12.24 5.04
N LEU A 66 1.49 13.41 4.87
CA LEU A 66 0.10 13.52 4.41
C LEU A 66 -0.07 12.93 3.01
N GLU A 67 0.80 13.32 2.09
CA GLU A 67 0.81 12.86 0.70
C GLU A 67 0.96 11.34 0.59
N ARG A 68 1.84 10.73 1.39
CA ARG A 68 1.98 9.27 1.46
C ARG A 68 0.75 8.62 2.07
N GLY A 69 0.17 9.23 3.11
CA GLY A 69 -1.05 8.78 3.75
C GLY A 69 -2.27 8.76 2.83
N GLU A 70 -2.39 9.79 1.98
CA GLU A 70 -3.42 9.89 0.96
C GLU A 70 -3.27 8.76 -0.07
N ARG A 71 -2.07 8.57 -0.61
CA ARG A 71 -1.77 7.47 -1.56
C ARG A 71 -1.97 6.10 -0.95
N ALA A 72 -1.58 5.91 0.31
CA ALA A 72 -1.85 4.67 1.05
C ALA A 72 -3.36 4.43 1.20
N THR A 73 -4.15 5.48 1.42
CA THR A 73 -5.62 5.37 1.52
C THR A 73 -6.24 4.98 0.18
N GLU A 74 -5.75 5.56 -0.93
CA GLU A 74 -6.18 5.20 -2.28
C GLU A 74 -5.81 3.76 -2.64
N LEU A 75 -4.59 3.32 -2.29
CA LEU A 75 -4.13 1.94 -2.50
C LEU A 75 -5.01 0.91 -1.79
N MET A 76 -5.55 1.23 -0.62
CA MET A 76 -6.43 0.30 0.13
C MET A 76 -7.82 0.14 -0.50
N LYS A 77 -8.14 0.85 -1.59
CA LYS A 77 -9.40 0.64 -2.32
C LYS A 77 -9.33 -0.64 -3.13
N GLN A 78 -10.35 -1.48 -2.98
CA GLN A 78 -10.43 -2.77 -3.64
C GLN A 78 -11.85 -3.02 -4.14
N LYS A 79 -11.95 -3.45 -5.40
CA LYS A 79 -13.23 -3.86 -6.00
C LYS A 79 -13.74 -5.13 -5.32
N GLN A 80 -15.06 -5.22 -5.19
CA GLN A 80 -15.70 -6.42 -4.66
C GLN A 80 -15.40 -7.61 -5.59
N TYR A 81 -15.18 -8.79 -4.98
CA TYR A 81 -14.86 -10.05 -5.68
C TYR A 81 -13.50 -10.08 -6.39
N SER A 82 -12.63 -9.10 -6.16
CA SER A 82 -11.27 -9.06 -6.69
C SER A 82 -10.25 -9.38 -5.61
N THR A 83 -10.29 -10.60 -5.04
CA THR A 83 -9.38 -11.01 -3.96
C THR A 83 -7.93 -11.05 -4.43
N MET A 84 -7.00 -10.65 -3.55
CA MET A 84 -5.55 -10.69 -3.80
C MET A 84 -4.91 -11.83 -3.04
N SER A 85 -3.92 -12.46 -3.66
CA SER A 85 -2.98 -13.40 -3.07
C SER A 85 -1.99 -12.70 -2.13
N VAL A 86 -1.23 -13.49 -1.38
CA VAL A 86 -0.21 -12.97 -0.44
C VAL A 86 0.86 -12.18 -1.19
N ALA A 87 1.31 -12.70 -2.33
CA ALA A 87 2.27 -12.03 -3.20
C ALA A 87 1.76 -10.69 -3.72
N GLU A 88 0.54 -10.64 -4.26
CA GLU A 88 -0.05 -9.39 -4.77
C GLU A 88 -0.17 -8.35 -3.66
N MET A 89 -0.67 -8.74 -2.48
CA MET A 89 -0.73 -7.84 -1.32
C MET A 89 0.68 -7.35 -0.93
N ALA A 90 1.67 -8.23 -0.91
CA ALA A 90 3.04 -7.86 -0.55
C ALA A 90 3.61 -6.81 -1.50
N VAL A 91 3.41 -6.95 -2.81
CA VAL A 91 3.86 -5.96 -3.81
C VAL A 91 3.23 -4.60 -3.54
N SER A 92 1.89 -4.52 -3.38
CA SER A 92 1.20 -3.25 -3.14
C SER A 92 1.67 -2.58 -1.84
N LEU A 93 1.82 -3.34 -0.75
CA LEU A 93 2.28 -2.79 0.53
C LEU A 93 3.75 -2.35 0.45
N PHE A 94 4.61 -3.11 -0.23
CA PHE A 94 6.02 -2.76 -0.41
C PHE A 94 6.18 -1.46 -1.21
N ALA A 95 5.42 -1.30 -2.29
CA ALA A 95 5.47 -0.12 -3.13
C ALA A 95 5.18 1.18 -2.35
N VAL A 96 4.21 1.16 -1.43
CA VAL A 96 3.93 2.33 -0.57
C VAL A 96 5.00 2.55 0.49
N ASN A 97 5.47 1.48 1.15
CA ASN A 97 6.47 1.60 2.21
C ASN A 97 7.80 2.17 1.69
N GLU A 98 8.21 1.75 0.49
CA GLU A 98 9.48 2.15 -0.15
C GLU A 98 9.35 3.41 -1.02
N GLY A 99 8.17 4.04 -1.05
CA GLY A 99 7.97 5.34 -1.72
C GLY A 99 7.83 5.28 -3.24
N TYR A 100 7.54 4.12 -3.83
CA TYR A 100 7.32 3.97 -5.28
C TYR A 100 6.06 4.67 -5.80
N LEU A 101 5.19 5.09 -4.90
CA LEU A 101 3.99 5.87 -5.20
C LEU A 101 4.17 7.37 -4.94
N ASP A 102 5.29 7.82 -4.36
CA ASP A 102 5.45 9.21 -3.91
C ASP A 102 5.33 10.21 -5.09
N ASP A 103 5.70 9.81 -6.30
CA ASP A 103 5.58 10.60 -7.54
C ASP A 103 4.29 10.37 -8.34
N VAL A 104 3.39 9.50 -7.85
CA VAL A 104 2.11 9.20 -8.48
C VAL A 104 1.01 10.09 -7.90
N ASP A 105 0.19 10.71 -8.75
CA ASP A 105 -0.98 11.46 -8.31
C ASP A 105 -1.96 10.54 -7.58
N ALA A 106 -2.53 10.99 -6.45
CA ALA A 106 -3.43 10.19 -5.63
C ALA A 106 -4.59 9.56 -6.45
N LYS A 107 -5.12 10.27 -7.45
CA LYS A 107 -6.21 9.78 -8.29
C LYS A 107 -5.80 8.63 -9.21
N GLN A 108 -4.52 8.53 -9.54
CA GLN A 108 -3.97 7.52 -10.43
C GLN A 108 -3.43 6.29 -9.68
N VAL A 109 -3.40 6.30 -8.34
CA VAL A 109 -2.84 5.21 -7.54
C VAL A 109 -3.49 3.86 -7.83
N VAL A 110 -4.81 3.84 -8.02
CA VAL A 110 -5.55 2.59 -8.30
C VAL A 110 -5.23 2.04 -9.70
N GLU A 111 -5.00 2.93 -10.67
CA GLU A 111 -4.61 2.54 -12.04
C GLU A 111 -3.15 2.07 -12.06
N PHE A 112 -2.27 2.79 -11.36
CA PHE A 112 -0.88 2.41 -11.12
C PHE A 112 -0.77 1.02 -10.51
N GLU A 113 -1.55 0.73 -9.45
CA GLU A 113 -1.50 -0.57 -8.79
C GLU A 113 -1.95 -1.69 -9.73
N GLN A 114 -3.01 -1.49 -10.52
CA GLN A 114 -3.46 -2.49 -11.49
C GLN A 114 -2.42 -2.76 -12.58
N ALA A 115 -1.77 -1.71 -13.10
CA ALA A 115 -0.70 -1.84 -14.08
C ALA A 115 0.52 -2.55 -13.48
N MET A 116 0.91 -2.18 -12.26
CA MET A 116 2.00 -2.80 -11.51
C MET A 116 1.74 -4.29 -11.26
N GLN A 117 0.53 -4.64 -10.81
CA GLN A 117 0.15 -6.04 -10.58
C GLN A 117 0.17 -6.86 -11.87
N SER A 118 -0.28 -6.26 -12.98
CA SER A 118 -0.21 -6.88 -14.31
C SER A 118 1.23 -7.12 -14.76
N HIS A 119 2.13 -6.16 -14.51
CA HIS A 119 3.57 -6.29 -14.79
C HIS A 119 4.20 -7.41 -13.96
N MET A 120 3.95 -7.43 -12.64
CA MET A 120 4.48 -8.46 -11.75
C MET A 120 4.04 -9.87 -12.16
N LYS A 121 2.78 -10.03 -12.54
CA LYS A 121 2.25 -11.33 -13.00
C LYS A 121 2.85 -11.80 -14.32
N SER A 122 3.16 -10.88 -15.22
CA SER A 122 3.64 -11.22 -16.57
C SER A 122 5.16 -11.40 -16.63
N GLN A 123 5.92 -10.57 -15.91
CA GLN A 123 7.39 -10.54 -16.00
C GLN A 123 8.09 -11.16 -14.77
N HIS A 124 7.40 -11.28 -13.63
CA HIS A 124 7.97 -11.73 -12.37
C HIS A 124 7.14 -12.83 -11.71
N SER A 125 6.52 -13.71 -12.51
CA SER A 125 5.68 -14.82 -12.02
C SER A 125 6.40 -15.73 -11.01
N ASP A 126 7.69 -16.02 -11.25
CA ASP A 126 8.48 -16.89 -10.38
C ASP A 126 8.63 -16.30 -8.97
N LEU A 127 8.83 -14.98 -8.87
CA LEU A 127 8.87 -14.26 -7.59
C LEU A 127 7.50 -14.26 -6.91
N MET A 128 6.42 -14.10 -7.68
CA MET A 128 5.05 -14.15 -7.15
C MET A 128 4.74 -15.54 -6.58
N ASP A 129 5.15 -16.60 -7.26
CA ASP A 129 4.98 -17.98 -6.81
C ASP A 129 5.84 -18.30 -5.57
N GLU A 130 7.09 -17.82 -5.55
CA GLU A 130 7.98 -17.90 -4.38
C GLU A 130 7.33 -17.25 -3.15
N MET A 131 6.84 -16.01 -3.27
CA MET A 131 6.21 -15.29 -2.16
C MET A 131 4.91 -15.94 -1.68
N ASN A 132 4.10 -16.50 -2.60
CA ASN A 132 2.86 -17.19 -2.23
C ASN A 132 3.13 -18.50 -1.47
N ARG A 133 4.18 -19.23 -1.86
CA ARG A 133 4.58 -20.50 -1.24
C ARG A 133 5.27 -20.30 0.10
N ASP A 134 6.31 -19.47 0.12
CA ASP A 134 7.23 -19.37 1.27
C ASP A 134 6.74 -18.36 2.30
N GLN A 135 6.01 -17.31 1.86
CA GLN A 135 5.40 -16.27 2.70
C GLN A 135 6.36 -15.62 3.70
N ALA A 136 7.65 -15.69 3.41
CA ALA A 136 8.73 -15.17 4.22
C ALA A 136 9.22 -13.83 3.66
N TYR A 137 9.65 -12.94 4.56
CA TYR A 137 10.38 -11.74 4.17
C TYR A 137 11.87 -11.98 4.38
N SER A 138 12.67 -11.70 3.36
CA SER A 138 14.13 -11.74 3.40
C SER A 138 14.70 -10.56 2.61
N ASP A 139 15.98 -10.26 2.82
CA ASP A 139 16.66 -9.20 2.06
C ASP A 139 16.75 -9.55 0.57
N ASP A 140 16.80 -10.84 0.22
CA ASP A 140 16.73 -11.32 -1.17
C ASP A 140 15.37 -11.00 -1.81
N VAL A 141 14.26 -11.33 -1.14
CA VAL A 141 12.90 -10.99 -1.61
C VAL A 141 12.74 -9.47 -1.74
N ALA A 142 13.25 -8.70 -0.77
CA ALA A 142 13.23 -7.23 -0.83
C ALA A 142 14.04 -6.69 -2.01
N GLY A 143 15.22 -7.26 -2.29
CA GLY A 143 16.05 -6.93 -3.44
C GLY A 143 15.32 -7.18 -4.76
N LYS A 144 14.74 -8.38 -4.92
CA LYS A 144 13.96 -8.76 -6.10
C LYS A 144 12.73 -7.85 -6.30
N LEU A 145 12.03 -7.48 -5.23
CA LEU A 145 10.91 -6.53 -5.29
C LEU A 145 11.37 -5.13 -5.72
N HIS A 146 12.49 -4.64 -5.20
CA HIS A 146 13.05 -3.37 -5.62
C HIS A 146 13.42 -3.36 -7.11
N GLU A 147 14.05 -4.42 -7.59
CA GLU A 147 14.40 -4.57 -9.01
C GLU A 147 13.16 -4.59 -9.89
N ALA A 148 12.16 -5.40 -9.54
CA ALA A 148 10.91 -5.52 -10.29
C ALA A 148 10.12 -4.19 -10.34
N LEU A 149 10.04 -3.46 -9.22
CA LEU A 149 9.37 -2.17 -9.18
C LEU A 149 10.15 -1.06 -9.90
N LYS A 150 11.49 -1.10 -9.87
CA LYS A 150 12.31 -0.18 -10.68
C LYS A 150 12.13 -0.43 -12.17
N ASP A 151 12.09 -1.69 -12.57
CA ASP A 151 11.80 -2.09 -13.95
C ASP A 151 10.41 -1.60 -14.36
N PHE A 152 9.38 -1.83 -13.54
CA PHE A 152 8.03 -1.31 -13.80
C PHE A 152 8.00 0.22 -13.89
N LYS A 153 8.69 0.95 -13.01
CA LYS A 153 8.73 2.42 -13.08
C LYS A 153 9.46 2.94 -14.32
N ALA A 154 10.41 2.19 -14.87
CA ALA A 154 11.17 2.57 -16.06
C ALA A 154 10.41 2.25 -17.36
N ASN A 155 9.72 1.10 -17.40
CA ASN A 155 9.17 0.52 -18.63
C ASN A 155 7.64 0.43 -18.66
N GLY A 156 7.00 0.51 -17.49
CA GLY A 156 5.55 0.42 -17.34
C GLY A 156 4.85 1.73 -17.70
N SER A 157 3.60 1.60 -18.15
CA SER A 157 2.69 2.71 -18.40
C SER A 157 1.44 2.56 -17.54
N TRP A 158 0.99 3.66 -16.94
CA TRP A 158 -0.24 3.74 -16.16
C TRP A 158 -0.92 5.10 -16.38
#